data_AF-A0A920BUP6-F1
#
_entry.id   AF-A0A920BUP6-F1
#
_cell.length_a   1.000
_cell.length_b   1.000
_cell.length_c   1.000
_cell.angle_alpha   90.00
_cell.angle_beta   90.00
_cell.angle_gamma   90.00
#
_symmetry.space_group_name_H-M   'P 1'
#
loop_
_entity.id
_entity.type
_entity.pdbx_description
1 polymer ?
#
loop_
_entity_poly.entity_id
_entity_poly.type
_entity_poly.pdbx_seq_one_letter_code
_entity_poly.pdbx_strand_id
1 'polypeptide(L)'
;MLKNLLFAPIILVILLSGCGSNETVQTENREAFSNHIETNTVEERKLEGLKNVERKLVNFLVEQLDTTTDSVSLVASELGEGKLSLSIILDLEQNVDEASMQTLQEMMINIIEEEKNVTINQNDIVIVDGNNQPLN
;
A
#
# COMPACT_ATOMS: atom_id res chain seq x y z
N MET A 1 -10.43 31.73 27.22
CA MET A 1 -9.80 31.34 25.94
C MET A 1 -9.13 29.99 26.13
N LEU A 2 -9.50 29.03 25.27
CA LEU A 2 -8.89 27.70 25.11
C LEU A 2 -7.44 27.81 24.61
N LYS A 3 -6.57 26.89 25.09
CA LYS A 3 -5.66 26.00 24.31
C LYS A 3 -4.53 25.48 25.22
N ASN A 4 -4.57 24.19 25.52
CA ASN A 4 -3.75 23.09 24.96
C ASN A 4 -2.38 22.97 25.65
N LEU A 5 -2.18 21.91 26.44
CA LEU A 5 -1.75 20.58 25.99
C LEU A 5 -0.22 20.57 25.77
N LEU A 6 0.54 20.33 26.84
CA LEU A 6 1.91 19.85 26.71
C LEU A 6 1.92 18.36 27.05
N PHE A 7 2.26 17.60 26.01
CA PHE A 7 2.57 16.19 26.00
C PHE A 7 3.66 15.82 27.00
N ALA A 8 3.48 14.70 27.71
CA ALA A 8 4.46 13.62 27.93
C ALA A 8 4.00 12.73 29.11
N PRO A 9 4.49 11.48 29.24
CA PRO A 9 4.94 10.54 28.24
C PRO A 9 4.25 9.16 28.37
N ILE A 10 4.49 8.34 27.36
CA ILE A 10 4.35 6.88 27.38
C ILE A 10 4.92 6.33 28.70
N ILE A 11 4.16 5.44 29.33
CA ILE A 11 4.53 4.23 30.09
C ILE A 11 3.32 3.95 31.00
N LEU A 12 2.44 3.03 30.59
CA LEU A 12 1.55 2.38 31.56
C LEU A 12 1.95 0.91 31.68
N VAL A 13 2.94 0.75 32.55
CA VAL A 13 3.24 -0.36 33.44
C VAL A 13 2.17 -1.44 33.47
N ILE A 14 2.55 -2.64 33.02
CA ILE A 14 1.92 -3.90 33.38
C ILE A 14 2.15 -4.11 34.88
N LEU A 15 1.12 -3.92 35.71
CA LEU A 15 1.13 -4.43 37.08
C LEU A 15 -0.25 -4.98 37.46
N LEU A 16 -0.24 -6.30 37.60
CA LEU A 16 -1.19 -7.17 38.26
C LEU A 16 -1.78 -6.56 39.55
N SER A 17 -3.10 -6.61 39.67
CA SER A 17 -3.76 -6.82 40.96
C SER A 17 -5.08 -7.55 40.73
N GLY A 18 -5.06 -8.87 40.96
CA GLY A 18 -6.29 -9.62 41.13
C GLY A 18 -7.00 -9.20 42.41
N CYS A 19 -8.30 -8.91 42.33
CA CYS A 19 -9.32 -9.32 43.30
C CYS A 19 -10.71 -8.85 42.81
N GLY A 20 -11.59 -9.80 42.46
CA GLY A 20 -13.05 -9.62 42.55
C GLY A 20 -13.81 -9.09 41.33
N SER A 21 -14.06 -9.96 40.34
CA SER A 21 -15.35 -10.14 39.63
C SER A 21 -15.07 -10.88 38.31
N ASN A 22 -15.43 -12.17 38.26
CA ASN A 22 -14.97 -13.11 37.24
C ASN A 22 -15.76 -13.10 35.92
N GLU A 23 -16.77 -12.24 35.74
CA GLU A 23 -17.65 -12.32 34.56
C GLU A 23 -17.52 -11.14 33.58
N THR A 24 -16.92 -10.02 33.98
CA THR A 24 -16.81 -8.84 33.09
C THR A 24 -15.45 -8.73 32.39
N VAL A 25 -14.36 -9.12 33.07
CA VAL A 25 -12.99 -8.98 32.53
C VAL A 25 -12.67 -9.99 31.43
N GLN A 26 -13.27 -11.18 31.44
CA GLN A 26 -13.02 -12.15 30.36
C GLN A 26 -13.64 -11.70 29.04
N THR A 27 -14.79 -11.02 29.06
CA THR A 27 -15.48 -10.59 27.83
C THR A 27 -14.73 -9.46 27.15
N GLU A 28 -14.31 -8.44 27.90
CA GLU A 28 -13.55 -7.30 27.35
C GLU A 28 -12.15 -7.73 26.85
N ASN A 29 -11.50 -8.67 27.53
CA ASN A 29 -10.18 -9.17 27.10
C ASN A 29 -10.28 -10.10 25.88
N ARG A 30 -11.40 -10.83 25.73
CA ARG A 30 -11.65 -11.67 24.54
C ARG A 30 -11.97 -10.82 23.33
N GLU A 31 -12.77 -9.75 23.48
CA GLU A 31 -13.08 -8.80 22.41
C GLU A 31 -11.83 -8.00 21.98
N ALA A 32 -10.99 -7.56 22.93
CA ALA A 32 -9.74 -6.90 22.61
C ALA A 32 -8.76 -7.82 21.86
N PHE A 33 -8.58 -9.06 22.29
CA PHE A 33 -7.76 -10.04 21.57
C PHE A 33 -8.34 -10.44 20.21
N SER A 34 -9.67 -10.59 20.11
CA SER A 34 -10.34 -10.92 18.84
C SER A 34 -10.18 -9.78 17.83
N ASN A 35 -10.41 -8.54 18.24
CA ASN A 35 -10.23 -7.36 17.40
C ASN A 35 -8.76 -7.18 16.98
N HIS A 36 -7.80 -7.52 17.85
CA HIS A 36 -6.37 -7.42 17.52
C HIS A 36 -5.91 -8.50 16.52
N ILE A 37 -6.47 -9.71 16.62
CA ILE A 37 -6.17 -10.80 15.66
C ILE A 37 -6.84 -10.53 14.31
N GLU A 38 -8.07 -10.02 14.30
CA GLU A 38 -8.78 -9.68 13.07
C GLU A 38 -8.12 -8.53 12.32
N THR A 39 -7.72 -7.46 13.02
CA THR A 39 -7.01 -6.33 12.41
C THR A 39 -5.66 -6.73 11.81
N ASN A 40 -4.87 -7.52 12.53
CA ASN A 40 -3.60 -8.05 12.00
C ASN A 40 -3.82 -8.93 10.75
N THR A 41 -4.87 -9.75 10.74
CA THR A 41 -5.19 -10.61 9.58
C THR A 41 -5.65 -9.80 8.37
N VAL A 42 -6.40 -8.71 8.58
CA VAL A 42 -6.85 -7.81 7.51
C VAL A 42 -5.68 -7.03 6.92
N GLU A 43 -4.79 -6.51 7.76
CA GLU A 43 -3.59 -5.79 7.33
C GLU A 43 -2.63 -6.71 6.54
N GLU A 44 -2.43 -7.94 6.99
CA GLU A 44 -1.60 -8.92 6.27
C GLU A 44 -2.16 -9.28 4.90
N ARG A 45 -3.47 -9.56 4.80
CA ARG A 45 -4.12 -9.86 3.51
C ARG A 45 -4.06 -8.68 2.54
N LYS A 46 -4.15 -7.46 3.07
CA LYS A 46 -4.08 -6.23 2.30
C LYS A 46 -2.67 -6.00 1.75
N LEU A 47 -1.65 -6.21 2.57
CA LEU A 47 -0.25 -6.17 2.14
C LEU A 47 0.05 -7.25 1.09
N GLU A 48 -0.53 -8.45 1.24
CA GLU A 48 -0.39 -9.52 0.27
C GLU A 48 -1.07 -9.18 -1.08
N GLY A 49 -2.24 -8.55 -1.04
CA GLY A 49 -2.93 -8.03 -2.23
C GLY A 49 -2.11 -6.99 -2.98
N LEU A 50 -1.54 -6.01 -2.27
CA LEU A 50 -0.67 -4.99 -2.87
C LEU A 50 0.56 -5.62 -3.53
N LYS A 51 1.24 -6.55 -2.85
CA LYS A 51 2.40 -7.27 -3.41
C LYS A 51 2.05 -8.06 -4.67
N ASN A 52 0.83 -8.59 -4.76
CA ASN A 52 0.36 -9.27 -5.96
C ASN A 52 0.20 -8.29 -7.14
N VAL A 53 -0.40 -7.12 -6.88
CA VAL A 53 -0.50 -6.04 -7.87
C VAL A 53 0.89 -5.61 -8.33
N GLU A 54 1.81 -5.35 -7.41
CA GLU A 54 3.18 -4.96 -7.75
C GLU A 54 3.86 -6.00 -8.65
N ARG A 55 3.75 -7.28 -8.31
CA ARG A 55 4.32 -8.37 -9.11
C ARG A 55 3.73 -8.44 -10.51
N LYS A 56 2.40 -8.33 -10.64
CA LYS A 56 1.71 -8.33 -11.93
C LYS A 56 2.17 -7.17 -12.81
N LEU A 57 2.24 -5.97 -12.23
CA LEU A 57 2.67 -4.77 -12.94
C LEU A 57 4.14 -4.84 -13.34
N VAL A 58 5.03 -5.31 -12.47
CA VAL A 58 6.45 -5.50 -12.82
C VAL A 58 6.59 -6.47 -14.00
N ASN A 59 5.93 -7.63 -13.95
CA ASN A 59 5.99 -8.60 -15.04
C ASN A 59 5.45 -8.02 -16.36
N PHE A 60 4.34 -7.29 -16.27
CA PHE A 60 3.74 -6.60 -17.42
C PHE A 60 4.69 -5.55 -18.02
N LEU A 61 5.30 -4.70 -17.19
CA LEU A 61 6.25 -3.67 -17.62
C LEU A 61 7.48 -4.29 -18.28
N VAL A 62 8.01 -5.36 -17.69
CA VAL A 62 9.12 -6.15 -18.24
C VAL A 62 8.80 -6.67 -19.65
N GLU A 63 7.61 -7.24 -19.83
CA GLU A 63 7.17 -7.78 -21.12
C GLU A 63 6.90 -6.68 -22.16
N GLN A 64 6.20 -5.61 -21.79
CA GLN A 64 5.83 -4.54 -22.72
C GLN A 64 7.02 -3.68 -23.14
N LEU A 65 8.01 -3.51 -22.27
CA LEU A 65 9.19 -2.68 -22.53
C LEU A 65 10.39 -3.48 -23.02
N ASP A 66 10.26 -4.80 -23.15
CA ASP A 66 11.36 -5.73 -23.49
C ASP A 66 12.61 -5.49 -22.64
N THR A 67 12.41 -5.49 -21.32
CA THR A 67 13.45 -5.15 -20.33
C THR A 67 13.60 -6.26 -19.27
N THR A 68 14.32 -6.00 -18.18
CA THR A 68 14.52 -6.96 -17.08
C THR A 68 13.89 -6.43 -15.79
N THR A 69 13.66 -7.33 -14.82
CA THR A 69 13.01 -6.96 -13.55
C THR A 69 13.83 -5.97 -12.71
N ASP A 70 15.13 -5.97 -12.89
CA ASP A 70 16.10 -5.05 -12.28
C ASP A 70 16.03 -3.64 -12.86
N SER A 71 15.49 -3.47 -14.07
CA SER A 71 15.20 -2.17 -14.68
C SER A 71 13.88 -1.56 -14.21
N VAL A 72 13.08 -2.26 -13.40
CA VAL A 72 11.76 -1.80 -12.94
C VAL A 72 11.72 -1.76 -11.42
N SER A 73 11.63 -0.56 -10.84
CA SER A 73 11.30 -0.38 -9.43
C SER A 73 9.88 0.16 -9.31
N LEU A 74 9.01 -0.57 -8.62
CA LEU A 74 7.61 -0.19 -8.47
C LEU A 74 7.18 -0.31 -7.02
N VAL A 75 6.48 0.71 -6.53
CA VAL A 75 5.86 0.73 -5.21
C VAL A 75 4.38 1.07 -5.37
N ALA A 76 3.51 0.20 -4.85
CA ALA A 76 2.09 0.46 -4.73
C ALA A 76 1.75 0.90 -3.30
N SER A 77 1.05 2.02 -3.17
CA SER A 77 0.64 2.58 -1.88
C SER A 77 -0.86 2.85 -1.88
N GLU A 78 -1.53 2.48 -0.79
CA GLU A 78 -2.94 2.79 -0.63
C GLU A 78 -3.10 4.22 -0.06
N LEU A 79 -3.95 5.02 -0.71
CA LEU A 79 -4.27 6.40 -0.33
C LEU A 79 -5.48 6.50 0.61
N GLY A 80 -6.30 5.46 0.68
CA GLY A 80 -7.56 5.37 1.40
C GLY A 80 -8.29 4.10 0.98
N GLU A 81 -9.44 3.79 1.59
CA GLU A 81 -10.16 2.52 1.36
C GLU A 81 -10.29 2.17 -0.14
N GLY A 82 -9.50 1.21 -0.60
CA GLY A 82 -9.54 0.72 -1.98
C GLY A 82 -9.02 1.68 -3.05
N LYS A 83 -8.33 2.77 -2.67
CA LYS A 83 -7.71 3.70 -3.61
C LYS A 83 -6.18 3.54 -3.59
N LEU A 84 -5.57 3.34 -4.76
CA LEU A 84 -4.12 3.19 -4.89
C LEU A 84 -3.44 4.40 -5.52
N SER A 85 -2.13 4.45 -5.28
CA SER A 85 -1.13 5.23 -5.98
C SER A 85 0.04 4.33 -6.37
N LEU A 86 0.70 4.66 -7.46
CA LEU A 86 1.89 3.97 -7.95
C LEU A 86 3.03 4.95 -8.12
N SER A 87 4.23 4.52 -7.71
CA SER A 87 5.49 5.16 -8.04
C SER A 87 6.37 4.16 -8.76
N ILE A 88 6.78 4.49 -9.98
CA ILE A 88 7.50 3.60 -10.89
C ILE A 88 8.78 4.30 -11.35
N ILE A 89 9.91 3.61 -11.23
CA ILE A 89 11.20 4.00 -11.79
C ILE A 89 11.54 2.98 -12.88
N LEU A 90 11.80 3.48 -14.08
CA LEU A 90 12.18 2.70 -15.24
C LEU A 90 13.61 3.04 -15.65
N ASP A 91 14.53 2.09 -15.53
CA ASP A 91 15.91 2.21 -16.01
C ASP A 91 16.02 1.55 -17.39
N LEU A 92 15.68 2.32 -18.42
CA LEU A 92 15.61 1.86 -19.81
C LEU A 92 16.76 2.44 -20.63
N GLU A 93 17.34 1.62 -21.50
CA GLU A 93 18.32 2.09 -22.49
C GLU A 93 17.64 2.84 -23.66
N GLN A 94 16.34 2.62 -23.85
CA GLN A 94 15.54 3.20 -24.92
C GLN A 94 14.67 4.34 -24.41
N ASN A 95 14.51 5.37 -25.25
CA ASN A 95 13.53 6.43 -25.01
C ASN A 95 12.14 5.91 -25.37
N VAL A 96 11.20 6.05 -24.44
CA VAL A 96 9.78 5.78 -24.71
C VAL A 96 9.05 7.10 -24.87
N ASP A 97 8.26 7.24 -25.93
CA ASP A 97 7.50 8.45 -26.17
C ASP A 97 6.26 8.58 -25.25
N GLU A 98 5.77 9.80 -25.14
CA GLU A 98 4.64 10.15 -24.27
C GLU A 98 3.36 9.38 -24.61
N ALA A 99 3.08 9.11 -25.89
CA ALA A 99 1.89 8.39 -26.30
C ALA A 99 1.97 6.91 -25.92
N SER A 100 3.15 6.30 -26.08
CA SER A 100 3.42 4.96 -25.55
C SER A 100 3.32 4.91 -24.02
N MET A 101 3.78 5.93 -23.30
CA MET A 101 3.62 6.01 -21.84
C MET A 101 2.17 6.15 -21.38
N GLN A 102 1.36 6.95 -22.08
CA GLN A 102 -0.08 7.02 -21.80
C GLN A 102 -0.76 5.66 -22.01
N THR A 103 -0.45 4.98 -23.12
CA THR A 103 -0.99 3.63 -23.39
C THR A 103 -0.57 2.65 -22.30
N LEU A 104 0.69 2.72 -21.84
CA LEU A 104 1.19 1.87 -20.76
C LEU A 104 0.44 2.15 -19.45
N GLN A 105 0.19 3.41 -19.11
CA GLN A 105 -0.61 3.79 -17.94
C GLN A 105 -2.03 3.23 -18.00
N GLU A 106 -2.72 3.38 -19.13
CA GLU A 106 -4.08 2.84 -19.31
C GLU A 106 -4.12 1.32 -19.12
N MET A 107 -3.13 0.60 -19.68
CA MET A 107 -3.03 -0.84 -19.49
C MET A 107 -2.76 -1.23 -18.03
N MET A 108 -1.90 -0.49 -17.32
CA MET A 108 -1.66 -0.72 -15.89
C MET A 108 -2.92 -0.49 -15.05
N ILE A 109 -3.69 0.55 -15.33
CA ILE A 109 -4.98 0.81 -14.66
C ILE A 109 -5.90 -0.40 -14.84
N ASN A 110 -6.04 -0.91 -16.06
CA ASN A 110 -6.86 -2.09 -16.34
C ASN A 110 -6.42 -3.31 -15.53
N ILE A 111 -5.11 -3.58 -15.44
CA ILE A 111 -4.57 -4.70 -14.63
C ILE A 111 -4.90 -4.55 -13.15
N ILE A 112 -4.89 -3.33 -12.63
CA ILE A 112 -5.18 -3.04 -11.22
C ILE A 112 -6.68 -3.19 -10.94
N GLU A 113 -7.52 -2.69 -11.85
CA GLU A 113 -8.98 -2.75 -11.68
C GLU A 113 -9.57 -4.15 -11.88
N GLU A 114 -8.82 -5.08 -12.46
CA GLU A 114 -9.14 -6.52 -12.40
C GLU A 114 -9.14 -7.07 -10.96
N GLU A 115 -8.39 -6.45 -10.05
CA GLU A 115 -8.42 -6.78 -8.62
C GLU A 115 -9.66 -6.17 -7.95
N LYS A 116 -10.46 -7.01 -7.31
CA LYS A 116 -11.71 -6.57 -6.68
C LYS A 116 -11.44 -5.57 -5.55
N ASN A 117 -12.22 -4.49 -5.54
CA ASN A 117 -12.21 -3.42 -4.52
C ASN A 117 -10.96 -2.53 -4.53
N VAL A 118 -10.31 -2.41 -5.69
CA VAL A 118 -9.17 -1.54 -5.90
C VAL A 118 -9.47 -0.58 -7.05
N THR A 119 -9.13 0.68 -6.88
CA THR A 119 -9.28 1.74 -7.88
C THR A 119 -8.02 2.59 -7.93
N ILE A 120 -7.72 3.12 -9.09
CA ILE A 120 -6.57 4.00 -9.30
C ILE A 120 -6.90 4.98 -10.42
N ASN A 121 -6.45 6.23 -10.28
CA ASN A 121 -6.56 7.20 -11.37
C ASN A 121 -5.18 7.39 -12.00
N GLN A 122 -5.18 7.84 -13.25
CA GLN A 122 -3.95 8.19 -13.97
C GLN A 122 -3.08 9.21 -13.19
N ASN A 123 -3.71 10.19 -12.53
CA ASN A 123 -3.02 11.20 -11.72
C ASN A 123 -2.35 10.63 -10.45
N ASP A 124 -2.72 9.41 -10.04
CA ASP A 124 -2.12 8.72 -8.90
C ASP A 124 -0.97 7.78 -9.35
N ILE A 125 -0.59 7.81 -10.64
CA ILE A 125 0.53 7.05 -11.22
C ILE A 125 1.65 8.02 -11.60
N VAL A 126 2.82 7.81 -11.01
CA VAL A 126 4.04 8.57 -11.33
C VAL A 126 5.07 7.62 -11.93
N ILE A 127 5.57 7.95 -13.12
CA ILE A 127 6.60 7.20 -13.82
C ILE A 127 7.80 8.12 -14.06
N VAL A 128 8.98 7.70 -13.61
CA VAL A 128 10.23 8.41 -13.84
C VAL A 128 11.29 7.50 -14.42
N ASP A 129 12.28 8.08 -15.09
CA ASP A 129 13.48 7.35 -15.53
C ASP A 129 14.47 7.13 -14.37
N GLY A 130 15.58 6.41 -14.64
CA GLY A 130 16.67 6.21 -13.68
C GLY A 130 17.35 7.50 -13.17
N ASN A 131 17.10 8.64 -13.79
CA ASN A 131 17.58 9.97 -13.39
C ASN A 131 16.49 10.83 -12.71
N ASN A 132 15.37 10.21 -12.32
CA ASN A 132 14.19 10.87 -11.75
C ASN A 132 13.53 11.93 -12.65
N GLN A 133 13.68 11.82 -13.98
CA GLN A 133 12.94 12.65 -14.92
C GLN A 133 11.56 12.06 -15.18
N PRO A 134 10.47 12.85 -15.12
CA PRO A 134 9.13 12.38 -15.43
C PRO A 134 9.04 11.85 -16.86
N LEU A 135 8.40 10.69 -17.03
CA LEU A 135 8.11 10.06 -18.32
C LEU A 135 6.64 10.22 -18.74
N ASN A 136 5.80 10.77 -17.87
CA ASN A 136 4.35 10.88 -18.02
C ASN A 136 3.80 12.25 -17.63
#